data_AF-A0A3N1UPV7-F1
#
_entry.id   AF-A0A3N1UPV7-F1
#
_cell.length_a   1.000
_cell.length_b   1.000
_cell.length_c   1.000
_cell.angle_alpha   90.00
_cell.angle_beta   90.00
_cell.angle_gamma   90.00
#
_symmetry.space_group_name_H-M   'P 1'
#
loop_
_entity.id
_entity.type
_entity.pdbx_description
1 polymer ?
#
loop_
_entity_poly.entity_id
_entity_poly.type
_entity_poly.pdbx_seq_one_letter_code
_entity_poly.pdbx_strand_id
1 'polypeptide(L)'
;MANPFSSLVDSFVERQGRLCALLILPLSVVVIYEVAMRYLFNAPTIWGFEMTTFLYGLHYMLGLAYTELHGGHVKVDILTARMKKKPATLLAILTNAVIFVPVMSLLVGSHVIVFHEEAIRCFVPARGCASWFQTQHG
;
A
#
# COMPACT_ATOMS: atom_id res chain seq x y z
N MET A 1 6.60 -34.15 2.66
CA MET A 1 5.91 -34.70 1.48
C MET A 1 5.12 -33.55 0.86
N ALA A 2 5.66 -32.92 -0.18
CA ALA A 2 4.91 -31.89 -0.90
C ALA A 2 3.82 -32.59 -1.71
N ASN A 3 2.57 -32.15 -1.55
CA ASN A 3 1.47 -32.60 -2.39
C ASN A 3 1.61 -31.93 -3.77
N PRO A 4 1.09 -32.54 -4.86
CA PRO A 4 1.14 -31.91 -6.19
C PRO A 4 0.38 -30.59 -6.25
N PHE A 5 -0.47 -30.32 -5.26
CA PHE A 5 -1.23 -29.08 -5.14
C PHE A 5 -0.35 -27.89 -4.75
N SER A 6 0.57 -28.04 -3.78
CA SER A 6 1.42 -26.92 -3.36
C SER A 6 2.36 -26.47 -4.46
N SER A 7 2.98 -27.41 -5.19
CA SER A 7 3.88 -27.07 -6.30
C SER A 7 3.17 -26.39 -7.48
N LEU A 8 1.88 -26.67 -7.68
CA LEU A 8 1.05 -25.98 -8.67
C LEU A 8 0.81 -24.52 -8.26
N VAL A 9 0.48 -24.29 -6.99
CA VAL A 9 0.29 -22.94 -6.44
C VAL A 9 1.59 -22.15 -6.50
N ASP A 10 2.71 -22.75 -6.09
CA ASP A 10 4.03 -22.10 -6.12
C ASP A 10 4.41 -21.67 -7.55
N SER A 11 4.19 -22.55 -8.54
CA SER A 11 4.45 -22.26 -9.95
C SER A 11 3.56 -21.15 -10.51
N PHE A 12 2.29 -21.11 -10.08
CA PHE A 12 1.36 -20.05 -10.47
C PHE A 12 1.80 -18.69 -9.91
N VAL A 13 2.18 -18.66 -8.62
CA VAL A 13 2.66 -17.45 -7.94
C VAL A 13 3.97 -16.95 -8.56
N GLU A 14 4.90 -17.84 -8.92
CA GLU A 14 6.14 -17.44 -9.63
C GLU A 14 5.86 -16.78 -10.97
N ARG A 15 4.96 -17.38 -11.78
CA ARG A 15 4.60 -16.82 -13.10
C ARG A 15 3.89 -15.48 -12.96
N GLN A 16 3.00 -15.37 -11.97
CA GLN A 16 2.29 -14.15 -11.65
C GLN A 16 3.25 -13.04 -11.18
N GLY A 17 4.22 -13.36 -10.32
CA GLY A 17 5.22 -12.41 -9.84
C GLY A 17 6.05 -11.79 -10.97
N ARG A 18 6.42 -12.59 -11.99
CA ARG A 18 7.11 -12.07 -13.18
C ARG A 18 6.24 -11.10 -13.99
N LEU A 19 4.94 -11.36 -14.10
CA LEU A 19 4.00 -10.44 -14.74
C LEU A 19 3.83 -9.15 -13.91
N CYS A 20 3.87 -9.24 -12.59
CA CYS A 20 3.80 -8.08 -11.70
C CYS A 20 5.00 -7.15 -11.80
N ALA A 21 6.19 -7.70 -12.04
CA ALA A 21 7.37 -6.90 -12.35
C ALA A 21 7.18 -6.06 -13.63
N LEU A 22 6.40 -6.54 -14.61
CA LEU A 22 6.08 -5.79 -15.82
C LEU A 22 5.00 -4.73 -15.58
N LEU A 23 4.03 -5.00 -14.68
CA LEU A 23 2.94 -4.09 -14.30
C LEU A 23 3.41 -2.77 -13.67
N ILE A 24 4.64 -2.70 -13.15
CA ILE A 24 5.21 -1.44 -12.64
C ILE A 24 5.34 -0.37 -13.75
N LEU A 25 5.59 -0.79 -15.00
CA LEU A 25 5.78 0.11 -16.14
C LEU A 25 4.49 0.89 -16.48
N PRO A 26 3.34 0.25 -16.78
CA PRO A 26 2.12 1.00 -17.04
C PRO A 26 1.68 1.83 -15.84
N LEU A 27 1.89 1.35 -14.61
CA LEU A 27 1.61 2.10 -13.39
C LEU A 27 2.43 3.40 -13.33
N SER A 28 3.75 3.32 -13.60
CA SER A 28 4.61 4.51 -13.62
C SER A 28 4.19 5.53 -14.67
N VAL A 29 3.76 5.08 -15.85
CA VAL A 29 3.31 5.95 -16.96
C VAL A 29 2.06 6.72 -16.57
N VAL A 30 1.08 6.05 -15.95
CA VAL A 30 -0.16 6.70 -15.51
C VAL A 30 0.12 7.75 -14.44
N VAL A 31 1.00 7.46 -13.48
CA VAL A 31 1.38 8.42 -12.42
C VAL A 31 2.10 9.63 -13.03
N ILE A 32 3.05 9.43 -13.95
CA ILE A 32 3.74 10.53 -14.63
C ILE A 32 2.75 11.38 -15.42
N TYR A 33 1.79 10.76 -16.12
CA TYR A 33 0.74 11.48 -16.85
C TYR A 33 -0.13 12.33 -15.91
N GLU A 34 -0.55 11.77 -14.76
CA GLU A 34 -1.36 12.49 -13.76
C GLU A 34 -0.61 13.71 -13.19
N VAL A 35 0.67 13.52 -12.83
CA VAL A 35 1.56 14.58 -12.36
C VAL A 35 1.74 15.65 -13.44
N ALA A 36 1.98 15.25 -14.69
CA ALA A 36 2.11 16.18 -15.80
C ALA A 36 0.83 17.00 -16.03
N MET A 37 -0.34 16.37 -16.00
CA MET A 37 -1.62 17.08 -16.16
C MET A 37 -1.90 18.06 -15.01
N ARG A 38 -1.57 17.70 -13.77
CA ARG A 38 -1.70 18.61 -12.62
C ARG A 38 -0.77 19.82 -12.72
N TYR A 39 0.51 19.60 -13.01
CA TYR A 39 1.50 20.69 -12.91
C TYR A 39 1.68 21.49 -14.21
N LEU A 40 1.52 20.86 -15.39
CA LEU A 40 1.69 21.56 -16.67
C LEU A 40 0.37 22.13 -17.19
N PHE A 41 -0.74 21.40 -17.03
CA PHE A 41 -2.02 21.75 -17.64
C PHE A 41 -3.07 22.27 -16.64
N ASN A 42 -2.77 22.27 -15.33
CA ASN A 42 -3.68 22.71 -14.25
C ASN A 42 -5.09 22.08 -14.32
N ALA A 43 -5.22 20.93 -14.98
CA ALA A 43 -6.48 20.26 -15.27
C ALA A 43 -6.44 18.85 -14.65
N PRO A 44 -6.92 18.66 -13.41
CA PRO A 44 -6.92 17.36 -12.77
C PRO A 44 -7.89 16.40 -13.46
N THR A 45 -7.38 15.23 -13.86
CA THR A 45 -8.19 14.16 -14.46
C THR A 45 -8.85 13.30 -13.38
N ILE A 46 -10.19 13.30 -13.31
CA ILE A 46 -10.98 12.52 -12.32
C ILE A 46 -10.69 11.01 -12.42
N TRP A 47 -10.55 10.48 -13.63
CA TRP A 47 -10.30 9.06 -13.86
C TRP A 47 -8.87 8.62 -13.50
N GLY A 48 -7.89 9.54 -13.48
CA GLY A 48 -6.49 9.19 -13.23
C GLY A 48 -6.26 8.65 -11.83
N PHE A 49 -6.88 9.30 -10.83
CA PHE A 49 -6.74 8.94 -9.42
C PHE A 49 -7.33 7.55 -9.07
N GLU A 50 -8.52 7.26 -9.60
CA GLU A 50 -9.17 5.95 -9.39
C GLU A 50 -8.34 4.83 -10.06
N MET A 51 -7.83 5.08 -11.27
CA MET A 51 -7.02 4.11 -12.01
C MET A 51 -5.69 3.80 -11.31
N THR A 52 -4.98 4.82 -10.81
CA THR A 52 -3.73 4.61 -10.06
C THR A 52 -3.99 3.82 -8.78
N THR A 53 -5.07 4.12 -8.06
CA THR A 53 -5.48 3.39 -6.84
C THR A 53 -5.69 1.90 -7.11
N PHE A 54 -6.44 1.54 -8.15
CA PHE A 54 -6.67 0.13 -8.49
C PHE A 54 -5.40 -0.58 -8.99
N LEU A 55 -4.58 0.10 -9.80
CA LEU A 55 -3.31 -0.47 -10.29
C LEU A 55 -2.32 -0.69 -9.15
N TYR A 56 -2.21 0.24 -8.20
CA TYR A 56 -1.40 0.07 -7.01
C TYR A 56 -1.89 -1.09 -6.15
N GLY A 57 -3.20 -1.19 -5.89
CA GLY A 57 -3.77 -2.31 -5.14
C GLY A 57 -3.46 -3.67 -5.77
N LEU A 58 -3.64 -3.78 -7.09
CA LEU A 58 -3.31 -4.99 -7.85
C LEU A 58 -1.82 -5.33 -7.76
N HIS A 59 -0.95 -4.34 -7.97
CA HIS A 59 0.50 -4.53 -7.91
C HIS A 59 0.96 -5.00 -6.52
N TYR A 60 0.48 -4.35 -5.45
CA TYR A 60 0.86 -4.68 -4.07
C TYR A 60 0.41 -6.09 -3.68
N MET A 61 -0.84 -6.47 -3.95
CA MET A 61 -1.36 -7.79 -3.55
C MET A 61 -0.59 -8.93 -4.21
N LEU A 62 -0.28 -8.79 -5.50
CA LEU A 62 0.43 -9.81 -6.25
C LEU A 62 1.93 -9.84 -5.92
N GLY A 63 2.55 -8.67 -5.71
CA GLY A 63 3.94 -8.56 -5.27
C GLY A 63 4.16 -9.11 -3.85
N LEU A 64 3.19 -8.89 -2.96
CA LEU A 64 3.22 -9.41 -1.59
C LEU A 64 3.22 -10.95 -1.58
N ALA A 65 2.32 -11.58 -2.35
CA ALA A 65 2.25 -13.03 -2.47
C ALA A 65 3.56 -13.64 -3.01
N TYR A 66 4.17 -13.01 -4.01
CA TYR A 66 5.47 -13.44 -4.56
C TYR A 66 6.61 -13.33 -3.53
N THR A 67 6.61 -12.25 -2.74
CA THR A 67 7.63 -12.01 -1.71
C THR A 67 7.54 -13.03 -0.57
N GLU A 68 6.32 -13.39 -0.16
CA GLU A 68 6.08 -14.39 0.88
C GLU A 68 6.49 -15.80 0.43
N LEU A 69 6.24 -16.16 -0.83
CA LEU A 69 6.71 -17.42 -1.41
C LEU A 69 8.25 -17.56 -1.31
N HIS A 70 8.98 -16.46 -1.49
CA HIS A 70 10.45 -16.44 -1.37
C HIS A 70 10.93 -16.29 0.09
N GLY A 71 10.03 -16.21 1.07
CA GLY A 71 10.37 -16.00 2.48
C GLY A 71 11.03 -14.65 2.76
N GLY A 72 10.81 -13.67 1.87
CA GLY A 72 11.42 -12.33 1.95
C GLY A 72 10.56 -11.29 2.67
N HIS A 73 9.38 -11.68 3.20
CA HIS A 73 8.52 -10.75 3.90
C HIS A 73 9.17 -10.33 5.23
N VAL A 74 9.71 -9.11 5.25
CA VAL A 74 10.31 -8.41 6.40
C VAL A 74 11.28 -9.32 7.20
N LYS A 75 12.29 -9.86 6.52
CA LYS A 75 13.36 -10.62 7.16
C LYS A 75 14.72 -9.97 6.97
N VAL A 76 15.50 -9.89 8.05
CA VAL A 76 16.88 -9.39 7.99
C VAL A 76 17.80 -10.54 7.59
N ASP A 77 17.83 -10.89 6.30
CA ASP A 77 18.57 -12.06 5.82
C ASP A 77 20.10 -11.93 6.03
N ILE A 78 20.68 -10.73 5.87
CA ILE A 78 22.14 -10.52 6.03
C ILE A 78 22.62 -10.74 7.47
N LEU A 79 21.85 -10.27 8.47
CA LEU A 79 22.24 -10.36 9.89
C LEU A 79 21.94 -11.74 10.46
N THR A 80 20.81 -12.35 10.06
CA THR A 80 20.41 -13.67 10.55
C THR A 80 21.25 -14.80 9.95
N ALA A 81 21.77 -14.64 8.72
CA ALA A 81 22.64 -15.64 8.09
C ALA A 81 24.01 -15.80 8.78
N ARG A 82 24.50 -14.77 9.49
CA ARG A 82 25.81 -14.79 10.17
C ARG A 82 25.73 -15.12 11.67
N MET A 83 24.53 -15.28 12.24
CA MET A 83 24.32 -15.46 13.68
C MET A 83 23.86 -16.87 14.07
N LYS A 84 24.12 -17.26 15.34
CA LYS A 84 23.62 -18.52 15.92
C LYS A 84 22.07 -18.50 15.97
N LYS A 85 21.43 -19.68 15.93
CA LYS A 85 19.96 -19.83 15.82
C LYS A 85 19.15 -19.03 16.85
N LYS A 86 19.62 -18.91 18.10
CA LYS A 86 18.89 -18.22 19.18
C LYS A 86 18.78 -16.69 19.00
N PRO A 87 19.88 -15.92 18.83
CA PRO A 87 19.79 -14.49 18.58
C PRO A 87 19.13 -14.15 17.23
N ALA A 88 19.25 -15.03 16.21
CA ALA A 88 18.59 -14.82 14.92
C ALA A 88 17.06 -14.81 15.04
N THR A 89 16.46 -15.72 15.82
CA THR A 89 15.01 -15.72 16.07
C THR A 89 14.56 -14.50 16.86
N LEU A 90 15.32 -14.09 17.88
CA LEU A 90 14.99 -12.90 18.66
C LEU A 90 15.01 -11.63 17.80
N LEU A 91 16.02 -11.49 16.94
CA LEU A 91 16.11 -10.36 16.02
C LEU A 91 14.95 -10.34 15.03
N ALA A 92 14.56 -11.49 14.48
CA ALA A 92 13.41 -11.56 13.57
C ALA A 92 12.09 -11.11 14.25
N ILE A 93 11.86 -11.53 15.49
CA ILE A 93 10.69 -11.11 16.28
C ILE A 93 10.76 -9.61 16.55
N LEU A 94 11.93 -9.09 16.94
CA LEU A 94 12.11 -7.67 17.23
C LEU A 94 11.90 -6.81 15.97
N THR A 95 12.50 -7.18 14.83
CA THR A 95 12.33 -6.45 13.56
C THR A 95 10.86 -6.44 13.14
N ASN A 96 10.17 -7.59 13.23
CA ASN A 96 8.75 -7.66 12.93
C ASN A 96 7.93 -6.77 13.88
N ALA A 97 8.19 -6.81 15.19
CA ALA A 97 7.47 -5.97 16.16
C ALA A 97 7.72 -4.46 15.94
N VAL A 98 8.97 -4.07 15.69
CA VAL A 98 9.36 -2.67 15.49
C VAL A 98 8.78 -2.09 14.20
N ILE A 99 8.55 -2.89 13.16
CA ILE A 99 7.93 -2.41 11.91
C ILE A 99 6.40 -2.50 12.00
N PHE A 100 5.87 -3.62 12.50
CA PHE A 100 4.43 -3.89 12.52
C PHE A 100 3.65 -3.00 13.50
N VAL A 101 4.17 -2.80 14.71
CA VAL A 101 3.49 -2.02 15.76
C VAL A 101 3.28 -0.56 15.36
N PRO A 102 4.31 0.22 14.94
CA PRO A 102 4.09 1.61 14.58
C PRO A 102 3.23 1.77 13.32
N VAL A 103 3.36 0.87 12.32
CA VAL A 103 2.51 0.91 11.12
C VAL A 103 1.04 0.74 11.50
N MET A 104 0.71 -0.24 12.36
CA MET A 104 -0.66 -0.45 12.85
C MET A 104 -1.14 0.72 13.71
N SER A 105 -0.29 1.27 14.58
CA SER A 105 -0.65 2.44 15.40
C SER A 105 -0.93 3.69 14.55
N LEU A 106 -0.17 3.92 13.49
CA LEU A 106 -0.37 5.07 12.59
C LEU A 106 -1.61 4.89 11.69
N LEU A 107 -1.88 3.69 11.21
CA LEU A 107 -3.10 3.39 10.45
C LEU A 107 -4.35 3.64 11.30
N VAL A 108 -4.40 3.09 12.52
CA VAL A 108 -5.54 3.31 13.42
C VAL A 108 -5.61 4.77 13.88
N GLY A 109 -4.47 5.39 14.19
CA GLY A 109 -4.39 6.78 14.62
C GLY A 109 -4.85 7.77 13.55
N SER A 110 -4.47 7.58 12.28
CA SER A 110 -4.87 8.46 11.18
C SER A 110 -6.37 8.42 10.91
N HIS A 111 -7.01 7.24 10.93
CA HIS A 111 -8.47 7.15 10.85
C HIS A 111 -9.19 7.83 12.02
N VAL A 112 -8.65 7.73 13.24
CA VAL A 112 -9.19 8.42 14.43
C VAL A 112 -9.01 9.94 14.34
N ILE A 113 -7.87 10.44 13.87
CA ILE A 113 -7.58 11.87 13.76
C ILE A 113 -8.41 12.53 12.65
N VAL A 114 -8.53 11.88 11.49
CA VAL A 114 -9.37 12.37 10.37
C VAL A 114 -10.85 12.38 10.79
N PHE A 115 -11.34 11.32 11.44
CA PHE A 115 -12.71 11.27 11.93
C PHE A 115 -12.97 12.32 13.01
N HIS A 116 -11.98 12.62 13.86
CA HIS A 116 -12.08 13.67 14.86
C HIS A 116 -12.11 15.08 14.24
N GLU A 117 -11.34 15.34 13.17
CA GLU A 117 -11.38 16.63 12.46
C GLU A 117 -12.72 16.85 11.74
N GLU A 118 -13.27 15.81 11.09
CA GLU A 118 -14.60 15.90 10.47
C GLU A 118 -15.71 16.05 11.51
N ALA A 119 -15.61 15.36 12.66
CA ALA A 119 -16.54 15.54 13.78
C ALA A 119 -16.46 16.96 14.38
N ILE A 120 -15.27 17.56 14.50
CA ILE A 120 -15.12 18.97 14.92
C ILE A 120 -15.74 19.93 13.91
N ARG A 121 -15.58 19.70 12.59
CA ARG A 121 -16.24 20.52 11.56
C ARG A 121 -17.76 20.44 11.67
N CYS A 122 -18.32 19.30 12.05
CA CYS A 122 -19.75 19.15 12.35
C CYS A 122 -20.16 19.78 13.69
N PHE A 123 -19.28 19.84 14.69
CA PHE A 123 -19.60 20.31 16.04
C PHE A 123 -19.27 21.78 16.31
N VAL A 124 -18.51 22.47 15.43
CA VAL A 124 -18.31 23.93 15.50
C VAL A 124 -19.27 24.63 14.52
N PRO A 125 -20.52 24.94 14.93
CA PRO A 125 -21.41 25.78 14.16
C PRO A 125 -20.97 27.24 14.32
N ALA A 126 -19.91 27.66 13.62
CA ALA A 126 -19.51 29.06 13.62
C ALA A 126 -19.32 29.58 12.19
N ARG A 127 -20.45 30.04 11.63
CA ARG A 127 -20.64 30.95 10.48
C ARG A 127 -20.16 30.42 9.11
N GLY A 128 -21.10 29.91 8.31
CA GLY A 128 -20.95 29.93 6.85
C GLY A 128 -21.47 28.77 6.01
N CYS A 129 -22.18 27.78 6.56
CA CYS A 129 -22.68 26.60 5.82
C CYS A 129 -23.69 26.88 4.69
N ALA A 130 -24.04 28.13 4.38
CA ALA A 130 -25.03 28.43 3.34
C ALA A 130 -24.45 28.60 1.92
N SER A 131 -23.13 28.82 1.74
CA SER A 131 -22.59 29.19 0.41
C SER A 131 -21.89 28.07 -0.36
N TRP A 132 -21.50 26.95 0.29
CA TRP A 132 -20.71 25.90 -0.35
C TRP A 132 -21.52 24.80 -1.04
N PHE A 133 -22.84 24.74 -0.83
CA PHE A 133 -23.70 23.72 -1.45
C PHE A 133 -24.23 24.12 -2.84
N GLN A 134 -24.00 25.36 -3.30
CA GLN A 134 -24.44 25.82 -4.64
C GLN A 134 -23.35 25.78 -5.72
N THR A 135 -22.11 25.42 -5.41
CA THR A 135 -20.99 25.40 -6.39
C THR A 135 -20.55 24.01 -6.83
N GLN A 136 -21.20 22.94 -6.36
CA GLN A 136 -20.93 21.55 -6.78
C GLN A 136 -21.97 20.98 -7.77
N HIS A 137 -23.04 21.72 -8.07
CA HIS A 137 -24.01 21.37 -9.10
C HIS A 137 -24.26 22.58 -10.01
N GLY A 138 -23.66 22.53 -11.20
CA GLY A 138 -24.39 22.98 -12.39
C GLY A 138 -25.57 22.05 -12.64
#